data_AF-A0A5M6CWJ4-F1
#
_entry.id   AF-A0A5M6CWJ4-F1
#
_cell.length_a   1.000
_cell.length_b   1.000
_cell.length_c   1.000
_cell.angle_alpha   90.00
_cell.angle_beta   90.00
_cell.angle_gamma   90.00
#
_symmetry.space_group_name_H-M   'P 1'
#
loop_
_entity.id
_entity.type
_entity.pdbx_description
1 polymer ?
#
loop_
_entity_poly.entity_id
_entity_poly.type
_entity_poly.pdbx_seq_one_letter_code
_entity_poly.pdbx_strand_id
1 'polypeptide(L)'
;MSCCKTPTASSLLVALSVASAIGGWLVPAFYDWTGSDQSRPSPLMWQVPLGMVVAAMLLCLILPWIRIRGWSENVAKQPTQFNLRSVMLLTAVIAFAIGLRYPRGVSIAAHLTVLATTLRWAVAHPTYRLAVAALLGCMFLPFIWLLGDREIDAFLPVLFSIAVGAPGILPMALTSSLFGMNPNEATWLAILFTAAEIAIGTCFIRGGAKRTIAYIVFVVLGSLMGSLILNALVRA
;
A
#
# COMPACT_ATOMS: atom_id res chain seq x y z
N MET A 1 -14.93 16.38 -34.82
CA MET A 1 -14.17 16.57 -33.56
C MET A 1 -14.77 15.66 -32.51
N SER A 2 -14.12 14.52 -32.22
CA SER A 2 -14.62 13.58 -31.21
C SER A 2 -14.30 14.15 -29.82
N CYS A 3 -15.33 14.41 -29.02
CA CYS A 3 -15.20 14.98 -27.69
C CYS A 3 -14.51 13.95 -26.77
N CYS A 4 -13.20 14.11 -26.52
CA CYS A 4 -12.46 13.25 -25.61
C CYS A 4 -13.07 13.35 -24.21
N LYS A 5 -13.75 12.28 -23.76
CA LYS A 5 -14.30 12.21 -22.41
C LYS A 5 -13.15 12.25 -21.40
N THR A 6 -13.05 13.33 -20.63
CA THR A 6 -12.06 13.43 -19.54
C THR A 6 -12.34 12.34 -18.51
N PRO A 7 -11.32 11.58 -18.06
CA PRO A 7 -11.52 10.55 -17.06
C PRO A 7 -11.99 11.16 -15.73
N THR A 8 -12.87 10.44 -15.04
CA THR A 8 -13.30 10.81 -13.69
C THR A 8 -12.33 10.24 -12.66
N ALA A 9 -12.16 10.92 -11.52
CA ALA A 9 -11.33 10.39 -10.43
C ALA A 9 -11.81 8.99 -10.00
N SER A 10 -13.13 8.80 -9.90
CA SER A 10 -13.74 7.52 -9.54
C SER A 10 -13.37 6.38 -10.51
N SER A 11 -13.40 6.63 -11.83
CA SER A 11 -13.02 5.60 -12.82
C SER A 11 -11.55 5.22 -12.70
N LEU A 12 -10.67 6.17 -12.41
CA LEU A 12 -9.24 5.90 -12.22
C LEU A 12 -8.98 5.09 -10.96
N LEU A 13 -9.64 5.42 -9.85
CA LEU A 13 -9.53 4.67 -8.60
C LEU A 13 -9.99 3.22 -8.76
N VAL A 14 -11.13 3.00 -9.43
CA VAL A 14 -11.62 1.65 -9.71
C VAL A 14 -10.65 0.90 -10.62
N ALA A 15 -10.14 1.54 -11.67
CA ALA A 15 -9.15 0.93 -12.57
C ALA A 15 -7.87 0.52 -11.82
N LEU A 16 -7.38 1.35 -10.89
CA LEU A 16 -6.23 1.02 -10.05
C LEU A 16 -6.50 -0.19 -9.15
N SER A 17 -7.66 -0.24 -8.48
CA SER A 17 -8.04 -1.41 -7.65
C SER A 17 -8.14 -2.69 -8.48
N VAL A 18 -8.75 -2.62 -9.68
CA VAL A 18 -8.86 -3.77 -10.59
C VAL A 18 -7.49 -4.21 -11.08
N ALA A 19 -6.64 -3.28 -11.52
CA ALA A 19 -5.27 -3.58 -11.94
C ALA A 19 -4.46 -4.20 -10.79
N SER A 20 -4.65 -3.71 -9.56
CA SER A 20 -4.03 -4.24 -8.36
C SER A 20 -4.47 -5.68 -8.06
N ALA A 21 -5.75 -6.01 -8.24
CA ALA A 21 -6.27 -7.37 -8.07
C ALA A 21 -5.75 -8.32 -9.14
N ILE A 22 -5.76 -7.89 -10.41
CA ILE A 22 -5.22 -8.67 -11.53
C ILE A 22 -3.73 -8.93 -11.31
N GLY A 23 -2.98 -7.90 -10.96
CA GLY A 23 -1.54 -8.01 -10.67
C GLY A 23 -1.28 -9.00 -9.54
N GLY A 24 -2.03 -8.91 -8.43
CA GLY A 24 -1.93 -9.86 -7.33
C GLY A 24 -2.24 -11.30 -7.73
N TRP A 25 -3.31 -11.51 -8.49
CA TRP A 25 -3.71 -12.84 -8.95
C TRP A 25 -2.68 -13.48 -9.89
N LEU A 26 -1.98 -12.68 -10.70
CA LEU A 26 -0.95 -13.16 -11.63
C LEU A 26 0.40 -13.45 -10.97
N VAL A 27 0.61 -13.10 -9.69
CA VAL A 27 1.91 -13.29 -9.01
C VAL A 27 2.40 -14.75 -9.08
N PRO A 28 1.62 -15.77 -8.67
CA PRO A 28 2.10 -17.16 -8.75
C PRO A 28 2.41 -17.60 -10.17
N ALA A 29 1.53 -17.27 -11.12
CA ALA A 29 1.70 -17.60 -12.54
C ALA A 29 2.96 -16.95 -13.15
N PHE A 30 3.33 -15.76 -12.68
CA PHE A 30 4.56 -15.09 -13.07
C PHE A 30 5.80 -15.87 -12.61
N TYR A 31 5.82 -16.38 -11.37
CA TYR A 31 6.91 -17.24 -10.88
C TYR A 31 6.99 -18.55 -11.67
N ASP A 32 5.85 -19.18 -11.95
CA ASP A 32 5.80 -20.43 -12.72
C ASP A 32 6.28 -20.23 -14.16
N TRP A 33 5.89 -19.12 -14.79
CA TRP A 33 6.31 -18.77 -16.15
C TRP A 33 7.81 -18.47 -16.24
N THR A 34 8.36 -17.75 -15.27
CA THR A 34 9.79 -17.41 -15.27
C THR A 34 10.68 -18.57 -14.85
N GLY A 35 10.11 -19.65 -14.31
CA GLY A 35 10.85 -20.77 -13.73
C GLY A 35 11.75 -20.36 -12.57
N SER A 36 11.47 -19.21 -11.93
CA SER A 36 12.29 -18.70 -10.85
C SER A 36 12.02 -19.49 -9.57
N ASP A 37 13.06 -20.11 -9.05
CA ASP A 37 13.09 -20.67 -7.70
C ASP A 37 14.10 -19.89 -6.84
N GLN A 38 14.20 -20.21 -5.55
CA GLN A 38 15.15 -19.53 -4.66
C GLN A 38 16.61 -19.75 -5.05
N SER A 39 16.93 -20.88 -5.67
CA SER A 39 18.29 -21.22 -6.07
C SER A 39 18.72 -20.53 -7.36
N ARG A 40 17.75 -20.12 -8.19
CA ARG A 40 17.94 -19.55 -9.53
C ARG A 40 16.93 -18.42 -9.77
N PRO A 41 17.13 -17.24 -9.15
CA PRO A 41 16.26 -16.10 -9.40
C PRO A 41 16.36 -15.67 -10.87
N SER A 42 15.22 -15.59 -11.56
CA SER A 42 15.17 -15.11 -12.94
C SER A 42 15.58 -13.64 -13.01
N PRO A 43 16.33 -13.19 -14.03
CA PRO A 43 16.65 -11.77 -14.21
C PRO A 43 15.40 -10.89 -14.32
N LEU A 44 14.26 -11.46 -14.72
CA LEU A 44 12.98 -10.75 -14.77
C LEU A 44 12.47 -10.32 -13.39
N MET A 45 12.93 -10.96 -12.30
CA MET A 45 12.50 -10.66 -10.93
C MET A 45 12.82 -9.23 -10.49
N TRP A 46 13.89 -8.62 -11.00
CA TRP A 46 14.22 -7.22 -10.69
C TRP A 46 13.83 -6.26 -11.82
N GLN A 47 13.81 -6.73 -13.07
CA GLN A 47 13.47 -5.91 -14.23
C GLN A 47 11.99 -5.51 -14.24
N VAL A 48 11.07 -6.44 -13.89
CA VAL A 48 9.63 -6.15 -13.88
C VAL A 48 9.28 -5.10 -12.81
N PRO A 49 9.67 -5.24 -11.53
CA PRO A 49 9.46 -4.19 -10.54
C PRO A 49 10.08 -2.85 -10.93
N LEU A 50 11.30 -2.86 -11.52
CA LEU A 50 11.94 -1.64 -12.00
C LEU A 50 11.11 -0.96 -13.10
N GLY A 51 10.62 -1.72 -14.07
CA GLY A 51 9.74 -1.23 -15.13
C GLY A 51 8.44 -0.64 -14.57
N MET A 52 7.85 -1.28 -13.55
CA MET A 52 6.67 -0.76 -12.86
C MET A 52 6.95 0.56 -12.13
N VAL A 53 8.10 0.69 -11.46
CA VAL A 53 8.54 1.95 -10.82
C VAL A 53 8.72 3.05 -11.84
N VAL A 54 9.37 2.77 -12.97
CA VAL A 54 9.52 3.75 -14.07
C VAL A 54 8.16 4.17 -14.62
N ALA A 55 7.25 3.21 -14.88
CA ALA A 55 5.91 3.52 -15.37
C ALA A 55 5.11 4.38 -14.38
N ALA A 56 5.20 4.11 -13.08
CA ALA A 56 4.57 4.92 -12.05
C ALA A 56 5.17 6.32 -11.95
N MET A 57 6.50 6.46 -12.03
CA MET A 57 7.15 7.77 -12.06
C MET A 57 6.67 8.58 -13.26
N LEU A 58 6.61 7.97 -14.45
CA LEU A 58 6.07 8.62 -15.65
C LEU A 58 4.60 9.01 -15.46
N LEU A 59 3.77 8.13 -14.90
CA LEU A 59 2.37 8.43 -14.61
C LEU A 59 2.24 9.61 -13.64
N CYS A 60 3.02 9.61 -12.55
CA CYS A 60 3.05 10.69 -11.56
C CYS A 60 3.56 12.00 -12.14
N LEU A 61 4.54 11.95 -13.04
CA LEU A 61 5.01 13.12 -13.78
C LEU A 61 3.92 13.64 -14.69
N ILE A 62 3.20 12.78 -15.42
CA ILE A 62 2.15 13.18 -16.37
C ILE A 62 0.91 13.75 -15.66
N LEU A 63 0.61 13.28 -14.44
CA LEU A 63 -0.60 13.56 -13.68
C LEU A 63 -0.97 15.06 -13.50
N PRO A 64 -0.03 16.00 -13.27
CA PRO A 64 -0.34 17.43 -13.16
C PRO A 64 -0.96 17.98 -14.43
N TRP A 65 -0.56 17.49 -15.61
CA TRP A 65 -1.04 17.93 -16.91
C TRP A 65 -2.40 17.32 -17.30
N ILE A 66 -2.81 16.22 -16.66
CA ILE A 66 -4.14 15.62 -16.90
C ILE A 66 -5.21 16.42 -16.17
N ARG A 67 -6.27 16.82 -16.90
CA ARG A 67 -7.51 17.34 -16.31
C ARG A 67 -8.34 16.17 -15.79
N ILE A 68 -8.41 16.01 -14.47
CA ILE A 68 -9.18 14.96 -13.82
C ILE A 68 -10.43 15.61 -13.22
N ARG A 69 -11.61 15.21 -13.70
CA ARG A 69 -12.87 15.65 -13.13
C ARG A 69 -13.09 14.91 -11.80
N GLY A 70 -12.93 15.62 -10.69
CA GLY A 70 -12.86 15.02 -9.35
C GLY A 70 -13.66 15.76 -8.29
N TRP A 71 -13.80 15.12 -7.13
CA TRP A 71 -14.71 15.51 -6.04
C TRP A 71 -14.36 16.82 -5.31
N SER A 72 -13.26 17.48 -5.65
CA SER A 72 -12.86 18.71 -4.98
C SER A 72 -11.79 19.47 -5.78
N GLU A 73 -12.23 20.28 -6.74
CA GLU A 73 -11.48 21.49 -7.10
C GLU A 73 -11.90 22.69 -6.21
N ASN A 74 -13.03 22.57 -5.51
CA ASN A 74 -13.67 23.63 -4.72
C ASN A 74 -13.53 23.51 -3.20
N VAL A 75 -12.85 22.50 -2.64
CA VAL A 75 -12.43 22.61 -1.23
C VAL A 75 -11.40 23.72 -1.21
N ALA A 76 -11.88 24.90 -0.77
CA ALA A 76 -11.09 26.10 -0.52
C ALA A 76 -9.73 25.67 0.01
N LYS A 77 -8.66 26.33 -0.45
CA LYS A 77 -7.29 26.20 0.06
C LYS A 77 -7.30 26.32 1.58
N GLN A 78 -7.68 25.26 2.29
CA GLN A 78 -7.49 25.18 3.71
C GLN A 78 -5.97 25.08 3.80
N PRO A 79 -5.32 26.05 4.46
CA PRO A 79 -3.89 25.95 4.68
C PRO A 79 -3.68 24.56 5.28
N THR A 80 -2.85 23.76 4.62
CA THR A 80 -2.55 22.41 5.08
C THR A 80 -1.81 22.58 6.40
N GLN A 81 -2.53 22.60 7.51
CA GLN A 81 -2.00 22.84 8.86
C GLN A 81 -1.26 21.61 9.41
N PHE A 82 -0.67 20.79 8.54
CA PHE A 82 0.43 19.95 8.98
C PHE A 82 1.66 20.85 9.05
N ASN A 83 1.77 21.54 10.19
CA ASN A 83 2.98 22.23 10.57
C ASN A 83 4.12 21.20 10.49
N LEU A 84 5.25 21.54 9.87
CA LEU A 84 6.42 20.66 9.76
C LEU A 84 6.80 20.09 11.14
N ARG A 85 6.56 20.88 12.19
CA ARG A 85 6.67 20.49 13.59
C ARG A 85 5.76 19.33 13.98
N SER A 86 4.50 19.30 13.53
CA SER A 86 3.56 18.20 13.81
C SER A 86 3.99 16.91 13.13
N VAL A 87 4.53 16.99 11.91
CA VAL A 87 5.08 15.83 11.19
C VAL A 87 6.34 15.32 11.90
N MET A 88 7.24 16.22 12.30
CA MET A 88 8.46 15.87 13.04
C MET A 88 8.18 15.34 14.45
N LEU A 89 7.18 15.87 15.15
CA LEU A 89 6.74 15.35 16.46
C LEU A 89 6.12 13.96 16.30
N LEU A 90 5.33 13.75 15.26
CA LEU A 90 4.76 12.44 14.96
C LEU A 90 5.86 11.43 14.65
N THR A 91 6.83 11.76 13.80
CA THR A 91 7.97 10.86 13.52
C THR A 91 8.87 10.66 14.74
N ALA A 92 9.06 11.67 15.59
CA ALA A 92 9.83 11.54 16.84
C ALA A 92 9.11 10.65 17.87
N VAL A 93 7.79 10.78 18.01
CA VAL A 93 6.97 9.92 18.88
C VAL A 93 6.96 8.48 18.36
N ILE A 94 6.87 8.30 17.04
CA ILE A 94 6.96 6.97 16.41
C ILE A 94 8.36 6.38 16.65
N ALA A 95 9.44 7.14 16.45
CA ALA A 95 10.81 6.70 16.70
C ALA A 95 11.06 6.37 18.18
N PHE A 96 10.49 7.15 19.10
CA PHE A 96 10.58 6.92 20.54
C PHE A 96 9.76 5.68 20.97
N ALA A 97 8.58 5.48 20.39
CA ALA A 97 7.75 4.30 20.61
C ALA A 97 8.40 3.02 20.05
N ILE A 98 9.07 3.11 18.91
CA ILE A 98 9.93 2.07 18.31
C ILE A 98 11.08 1.68 19.27
N GLY A 99 11.59 2.64 20.06
CA GLY A 99 12.64 2.40 21.05
C GLY A 99 12.17 1.74 22.36
N LEU A 100 10.86 1.71 22.62
CA LEU A 100 10.31 1.07 23.82
C LEU A 100 9.93 -0.39 23.50
N ARG A 101 10.44 -1.30 24.32
CA ARG A 101 10.49 -2.77 24.22
C ARG A 101 9.10 -3.45 24.24
N TYR A 102 8.17 -3.06 23.37
CA TYR A 102 6.80 -3.57 23.31
C TYR A 102 6.30 -3.73 21.85
N PRO A 103 6.86 -4.69 21.09
CA PRO A 103 6.79 -4.59 19.64
C PRO A 103 5.40 -4.88 19.07
N ARG A 104 4.73 -5.96 19.49
CA ARG A 104 3.54 -6.46 18.76
C ARG A 104 2.21 -5.88 19.20
N GLY A 105 1.91 -5.89 20.50
CA GLY A 105 0.60 -5.46 21.02
C GLY A 105 0.30 -3.99 20.73
N VAL A 106 1.28 -3.11 20.94
CA VAL A 106 1.16 -1.66 20.64
C VAL A 106 0.99 -1.43 19.15
N SER A 107 1.74 -2.14 18.30
CA SER A 107 1.63 -2.01 16.84
C SER A 107 0.26 -2.44 16.32
N ILE A 108 -0.28 -3.54 16.84
CA ILE A 108 -1.65 -3.98 16.51
C ILE A 108 -2.67 -2.94 16.97
N ALA A 109 -2.57 -2.46 18.22
CA ALA A 109 -3.48 -1.45 18.74
C ALA A 109 -3.42 -0.14 17.94
N ALA A 110 -2.22 0.30 17.55
CA ALA A 110 -2.02 1.47 16.70
C ALA A 110 -2.65 1.28 15.32
N HIS A 111 -2.41 0.12 14.68
CA HIS A 111 -3.02 -0.22 13.39
C HIS A 111 -4.54 -0.21 13.45
N LEU A 112 -5.13 -0.89 14.44
CA LEU A 112 -6.59 -0.93 14.62
C LEU A 112 -7.17 0.45 14.87
N THR A 113 -6.47 1.28 15.65
CA THR A 113 -6.89 2.67 15.91
C THR A 113 -6.89 3.50 14.63
N VAL A 114 -5.82 3.42 13.83
CA VAL A 114 -5.73 4.13 12.54
C VAL A 114 -6.79 3.63 11.56
N LEU A 115 -7.00 2.31 11.47
CA LEU A 115 -8.01 1.72 10.60
C LEU A 115 -9.42 2.16 11.01
N ALA A 116 -9.77 2.04 12.30
CA ALA A 116 -11.07 2.41 12.82
C ALA A 116 -11.37 3.91 12.64
N THR A 117 -10.39 4.78 12.90
CA THR A 117 -10.54 6.22 12.68
C THR A 117 -10.69 6.57 11.21
N THR A 118 -9.97 5.89 10.32
CA THR A 118 -10.08 6.05 8.86
C THR A 118 -11.46 5.61 8.36
N LEU A 119 -11.95 4.44 8.78
CA LEU A 119 -13.26 3.93 8.41
C LEU A 119 -14.38 4.80 8.95
N ARG A 120 -14.32 5.21 10.23
CA ARG A 120 -15.29 6.14 10.82
C ARG A 120 -15.34 7.45 10.04
N TRP A 121 -14.17 8.00 9.67
CA TRP A 121 -14.09 9.20 8.87
C TRP A 121 -14.69 9.01 7.46
N ALA A 122 -14.43 7.88 6.80
CA ALA A 122 -14.99 7.55 5.49
C ALA A 122 -16.53 7.39 5.53
N VAL A 123 -17.06 6.77 6.58
CA VAL A 123 -18.52 6.66 6.80
C VAL A 123 -19.13 8.05 6.96
N ALA A 124 -18.49 8.93 7.73
CA ALA A 124 -18.96 10.30 7.94
C ALA A 124 -18.88 11.19 6.68
N HIS A 125 -18.03 10.87 5.71
CA HIS A 125 -17.86 11.67 4.49
C HIS A 125 -18.03 10.82 3.21
N PRO A 126 -19.27 10.67 2.71
CA PRO A 126 -19.60 9.81 1.57
C PRO A 126 -18.74 10.05 0.32
N THR A 127 -18.38 11.30 0.07
CA THR A 127 -17.56 11.73 -1.06
C THR A 127 -16.20 11.04 -1.13
N TYR A 128 -15.60 10.66 0.01
CA TYR A 128 -14.26 10.05 0.06
C TYR A 128 -14.29 8.52 0.20
N ARG A 129 -15.48 7.91 0.30
CA ARG A 129 -15.60 6.44 0.53
C ARG A 129 -14.91 5.63 -0.53
N LEU A 130 -15.08 6.01 -1.81
CA LEU A 130 -14.45 5.30 -2.92
C LEU A 130 -12.92 5.43 -2.88
N ALA A 131 -12.38 6.58 -2.46
CA ALA A 131 -10.94 6.79 -2.34
C ALA A 131 -10.34 5.95 -1.21
N VAL A 132 -11.02 5.88 -0.06
CA VAL A 132 -10.61 5.01 1.07
C VAL A 132 -10.73 3.54 0.69
N ALA A 133 -11.82 3.15 0.02
CA ALA A 133 -11.99 1.78 -0.48
C ALA A 133 -10.91 1.42 -1.51
N ALA A 134 -10.55 2.33 -2.40
CA ALA A 134 -9.47 2.12 -3.36
C ALA A 134 -8.10 2.05 -2.68
N LEU A 135 -7.83 2.87 -1.66
CA LEU A 135 -6.62 2.78 -0.86
C LEU A 135 -6.48 1.40 -0.21
N LEU A 136 -7.50 0.97 0.56
CA LEU A 136 -7.47 -0.33 1.23
C LEU A 136 -7.46 -1.48 0.21
N GLY A 137 -8.24 -1.37 -0.86
CA GLY A 137 -8.24 -2.35 -1.96
C GLY A 137 -6.85 -2.49 -2.58
N CYS A 138 -6.21 -1.39 -2.97
CA CYS A 138 -4.87 -1.41 -3.56
C CYS A 138 -3.78 -1.89 -2.58
N MET A 139 -4.00 -1.77 -1.27
CA MET A 139 -3.13 -2.34 -0.26
C MET A 139 -3.26 -3.87 -0.17
N PHE A 140 -4.48 -4.40 -0.13
CA PHE A 140 -4.70 -5.83 0.18
C PHE A 140 -4.94 -6.72 -1.05
N LEU A 141 -5.51 -6.21 -2.14
CA LEU A 141 -5.78 -6.97 -3.37
C LEU A 141 -4.54 -7.59 -4.03
N PRO A 142 -3.33 -6.99 -3.95
CA PRO A 142 -2.11 -7.65 -4.43
C PRO A 142 -1.83 -9.01 -3.78
N PHE A 143 -2.40 -9.28 -2.62
CA PHE A 143 -2.22 -10.51 -1.86
C PHE A 143 -3.37 -11.52 -2.04
N ILE A 144 -4.28 -11.27 -3.00
CA ILE A 144 -5.46 -12.11 -3.22
C ILE A 144 -5.13 -13.57 -3.57
N TRP A 145 -3.94 -13.83 -4.13
CA TRP A 145 -3.48 -15.18 -4.47
C TRP A 145 -3.36 -16.09 -3.23
N LEU A 146 -3.15 -15.52 -2.03
CA LEU A 146 -3.14 -16.27 -0.77
C LEU A 146 -4.48 -16.96 -0.47
N LEU A 147 -5.59 -16.48 -1.06
CA LEU A 147 -6.91 -17.09 -0.91
C LEU A 147 -7.12 -18.31 -1.81
N GLY A 148 -6.21 -18.57 -2.75
CA GLY A 148 -6.30 -19.70 -3.69
C GLY A 148 -5.59 -20.97 -3.20
N ASP A 149 -4.71 -20.87 -2.21
CA ASP A 149 -3.93 -22.01 -1.74
C ASP A 149 -4.78 -22.97 -0.89
N ARG A 150 -4.71 -24.27 -1.19
CA ARG A 150 -5.53 -25.29 -0.50
C ARG A 150 -5.13 -25.52 0.97
N GLU A 151 -4.03 -24.93 1.41
CA GLU A 151 -3.50 -25.06 2.78
C GLU A 151 -3.91 -23.90 3.71
N ILE A 152 -4.89 -23.07 3.29
CA ILE A 152 -5.37 -21.90 4.06
C ILE A 152 -5.69 -22.23 5.53
N ASP A 153 -6.21 -23.42 5.84
CA ASP A 153 -6.56 -23.80 7.21
C ASP A 153 -5.32 -23.92 8.12
N ALA A 154 -4.19 -24.40 7.58
CA ALA A 154 -2.93 -24.50 8.33
C ALA A 154 -2.27 -23.12 8.48
N PHE A 155 -2.46 -22.25 7.49
CA PHE A 155 -1.85 -20.92 7.47
C PHE A 155 -2.71 -19.82 8.07
N LEU A 156 -3.98 -20.05 8.40
CA LEU A 156 -4.94 -19.01 8.80
C LEU A 156 -4.40 -17.99 9.85
N PRO A 157 -3.74 -18.40 10.95
CA PRO A 157 -3.19 -17.46 11.94
C PRO A 157 -2.04 -16.62 11.38
N VAL A 158 -1.21 -17.23 10.53
CA VAL A 158 -0.09 -16.59 9.83
C VAL A 158 -0.62 -15.66 8.75
N LEU A 159 -1.64 -16.09 8.01
CA LEU A 159 -2.38 -15.33 7.01
C LEU A 159 -3.05 -14.10 7.62
N PHE A 160 -3.58 -14.19 8.84
CA PHE A 160 -4.14 -13.04 9.55
C PHE A 160 -3.06 -12.02 9.92
N SER A 161 -1.92 -12.51 10.40
CA SER A 161 -0.77 -11.66 10.75
C SER A 161 -0.14 -11.00 9.53
N ILE A 162 -0.04 -11.75 8.43
CA ILE A 162 0.41 -11.28 7.13
C ILE A 162 -0.61 -10.29 6.58
N ALA A 163 -1.91 -10.57 6.59
CA ALA A 163 -2.92 -9.67 6.05
C ALA A 163 -2.88 -8.29 6.71
N VAL A 164 -2.64 -8.22 8.02
CA VAL A 164 -2.53 -6.93 8.74
C VAL A 164 -1.23 -6.18 8.41
N GLY A 165 -0.12 -6.90 8.21
CA GLY A 165 1.21 -6.32 7.93
C GLY A 165 1.61 -6.28 6.45
N ALA A 166 0.82 -6.88 5.56
CA ALA A 166 1.22 -7.25 4.20
C ALA A 166 1.70 -6.06 3.35
N PRO A 167 0.97 -4.93 3.32
CA PRO A 167 1.41 -3.75 2.60
C PRO A 167 2.77 -3.23 3.11
N GLY A 168 2.99 -3.30 4.42
CA GLY A 168 4.24 -2.93 5.07
C GLY A 168 5.38 -3.95 5.00
N ILE A 169 5.23 -5.08 4.29
CA ILE A 169 6.29 -6.10 4.18
C ILE A 169 7.56 -5.55 3.51
N LEU A 170 7.42 -4.80 2.41
CA LEU A 170 8.56 -4.25 1.70
C LEU A 170 9.39 -3.28 2.58
N PRO A 171 8.80 -2.22 3.19
CA PRO A 171 9.57 -1.34 4.06
C PRO A 171 10.10 -2.06 5.30
N MET A 172 9.38 -3.07 5.82
CA MET A 172 9.90 -3.93 6.90
C MET A 172 11.13 -4.72 6.45
N ALA A 173 11.12 -5.36 5.29
CA ALA A 173 12.23 -6.16 4.78
C ALA A 173 13.48 -5.31 4.53
N LEU A 174 13.31 -4.09 3.98
CA LEU A 174 14.40 -3.14 3.79
C LEU A 174 14.97 -2.68 5.14
N THR A 175 14.10 -2.33 6.09
CA THR A 175 14.52 -1.89 7.42
C THR A 175 15.22 -3.01 8.19
N SER A 176 14.66 -4.23 8.17
CA SER A 176 15.27 -5.38 8.85
C SER A 176 16.62 -5.74 8.25
N SER A 177 16.77 -5.69 6.93
CA SER A 177 18.05 -5.89 6.25
C SER A 177 19.09 -4.83 6.64
N LEU A 178 18.71 -3.55 6.66
CA LEU A 178 19.62 -2.45 7.03
C LEU A 178 20.11 -2.51 8.48
N PHE A 179 19.27 -3.00 9.40
CA PHE A 179 19.58 -3.10 10.82
C PHE A 179 20.00 -4.51 11.27
N GLY A 180 20.08 -5.49 10.37
CA GLY A 180 20.39 -6.88 10.69
C GLY A 180 19.36 -7.56 11.61
N MET A 181 18.10 -7.12 11.59
CA MET A 181 17.03 -7.69 12.42
C MET A 181 16.48 -8.98 11.82
N ASN A 182 16.16 -9.96 12.66
CA ASN A 182 15.46 -11.16 12.21
C ASN A 182 14.06 -10.80 11.68
N PRO A 183 13.64 -11.26 10.48
CA PRO A 183 12.31 -10.98 9.92
C PRO A 183 11.14 -11.31 10.87
N ASN A 184 11.27 -12.38 11.66
CA ASN A 184 10.24 -12.79 12.63
C ASN A 184 10.09 -11.77 13.78
N GLU A 185 11.20 -11.16 14.18
CA GLU A 185 11.23 -10.09 15.19
C GLU A 185 10.81 -8.75 14.60
N ALA A 186 10.94 -8.55 13.29
CA ALA A 186 10.56 -7.32 12.59
C ALA A 186 9.08 -7.26 12.18
N THR A 187 8.30 -8.33 12.38
CA THR A 187 6.86 -8.41 12.02
C THR A 187 6.01 -7.22 12.50
N TRP A 188 6.29 -6.68 13.68
CA TRP A 188 5.58 -5.51 14.19
C TRP A 188 5.85 -4.23 13.39
N LEU A 189 7.05 -4.09 12.79
CA LEU A 189 7.37 -2.96 11.91
C LEU A 189 6.47 -2.99 10.67
N ALA A 190 6.20 -4.16 10.11
CA ALA A 190 5.29 -4.28 8.97
C ALA A 190 3.88 -3.75 9.33
N ILE A 191 3.37 -4.10 10.52
CA ILE A 191 2.08 -3.62 11.03
C ILE A 191 2.08 -2.09 11.20
N LEU A 192 3.16 -1.53 11.77
CA LEU A 192 3.30 -0.08 11.92
C LEU A 192 3.43 0.65 10.59
N PHE A 193 4.18 0.11 9.64
CA PHE A 193 4.28 0.68 8.30
C PHE A 193 2.93 0.67 7.60
N THR A 194 2.17 -0.43 7.66
CA THR A 194 0.80 -0.45 7.14
C THR A 194 -0.08 0.61 7.82
N ALA A 195 0.01 0.76 9.15
CA ALA A 195 -0.74 1.79 9.88
C ALA A 195 -0.35 3.21 9.41
N ALA A 196 0.95 3.47 9.27
CA ALA A 196 1.47 4.73 8.77
C ALA A 196 0.98 5.00 7.34
N GLU A 197 1.02 4.00 6.46
CA GLU A 197 0.53 4.10 5.07
C GLU A 197 -0.98 4.42 5.00
N ILE A 198 -1.80 3.84 5.87
CA ILE A 198 -3.23 4.16 5.96
C ILE A 198 -3.43 5.60 6.45
N ALA A 199 -2.70 6.01 7.50
CA ALA A 199 -2.80 7.36 8.06
C ALA A 199 -2.38 8.43 7.04
N ILE A 200 -1.24 8.22 6.38
CA ILE A 200 -0.71 9.09 5.34
C ILE A 200 -1.69 9.11 4.16
N GLY A 201 -2.15 7.95 3.68
CA GLY A 201 -3.11 7.85 2.59
C GLY A 201 -4.40 8.62 2.87
N THR A 202 -4.92 8.56 4.09
CA THR A 202 -6.08 9.34 4.51
C THR A 202 -5.82 10.85 4.45
N CYS A 203 -4.61 11.30 4.80
CA CYS A 203 -4.20 12.70 4.65
C CYS A 203 -4.11 13.12 3.17
N PHE A 204 -3.56 12.27 2.31
CA PHE A 204 -3.50 12.52 0.85
C PHE A 204 -4.89 12.56 0.21
N ILE A 205 -5.83 11.71 0.66
CA ILE A 205 -7.23 11.72 0.22
C ILE A 205 -7.90 13.08 0.49
N ARG A 206 -7.63 13.67 1.64
CA ARG A 206 -8.11 15.02 1.99
C ARG A 206 -7.45 16.12 1.16
N GLY A 207 -6.23 15.89 0.67
CA GLY A 207 -5.47 16.83 -0.15
C GLY A 207 -5.91 16.93 -1.62
N GLY A 208 -6.89 16.12 -2.05
CA GLY A 208 -7.48 16.18 -3.39
C GLY A 208 -7.13 15.00 -4.30
N ALA A 209 -7.88 14.86 -5.40
CA ALA A 209 -7.87 13.66 -6.24
C ALA A 209 -6.51 13.36 -6.88
N LYS A 210 -5.77 14.37 -7.37
CA LYS A 210 -4.44 14.14 -8.00
C LYS A 210 -3.43 13.56 -7.01
N ARG A 211 -3.36 14.14 -5.82
CA ARG A 211 -2.50 13.67 -4.72
C ARG A 211 -2.88 12.26 -4.28
N THR A 212 -4.18 12.01 -4.20
CA THR A 212 -4.74 10.68 -3.88
C THR A 212 -4.31 9.63 -4.91
N ILE A 213 -4.48 9.91 -6.20
CA ILE A 213 -4.13 8.99 -7.29
C ILE A 213 -2.64 8.69 -7.28
N ALA A 214 -1.79 9.72 -7.19
CA ALA A 214 -0.33 9.53 -7.12
C ALA A 214 0.07 8.65 -5.93
N TYR A 215 -0.54 8.89 -4.76
CA TYR A 215 -0.29 8.09 -3.57
C TYR A 215 -0.76 6.64 -3.73
N ILE A 216 -1.97 6.42 -4.27
CA ILE A 216 -2.49 5.07 -4.51
C ILE A 216 -1.63 4.30 -5.52
N VAL A 217 -1.11 4.96 -6.56
CA VAL A 217 -0.15 4.33 -7.49
C VAL A 217 1.10 3.84 -6.74
N PHE A 218 1.65 4.65 -5.83
CA PHE A 218 2.77 4.23 -4.99
C PHE A 218 2.40 3.04 -4.09
N VAL A 219 1.22 3.07 -3.47
CA VAL A 219 0.71 1.97 -2.64
C VAL A 219 0.54 0.67 -3.44
N VAL A 220 -0.01 0.73 -4.66
CA VAL A 220 -0.14 -0.42 -5.56
C VAL A 220 1.23 -1.02 -5.85
N LEU A 221 2.23 -0.18 -6.17
CA LEU A 221 3.58 -0.66 -6.43
C LEU A 221 4.21 -1.33 -5.20
N GLY A 222 4.18 -0.67 -4.05
CA GLY A 222 4.75 -1.21 -2.81
C GLY A 222 4.09 -2.52 -2.42
N SER A 223 2.76 -2.60 -2.54
CA SER A 223 1.98 -3.80 -2.21
C SER A 223 2.21 -4.93 -3.22
N LEU A 224 2.31 -4.66 -4.53
CA LEU A 224 2.67 -5.67 -5.53
C LEU A 224 4.09 -6.19 -5.33
N MET A 225 5.05 -5.32 -5.02
CA MET A 225 6.41 -5.73 -4.68
C MET A 225 6.45 -6.57 -3.39
N GLY A 226 5.73 -6.15 -2.35
CA GLY A 226 5.57 -6.93 -1.12
C GLY A 226 4.94 -8.30 -1.38
N SER A 227 3.95 -8.37 -2.28
CA SER A 227 3.31 -9.61 -2.71
C SER A 227 4.26 -10.54 -3.46
N LEU A 228 5.07 -10.01 -4.38
CA LEU A 228 6.12 -10.78 -5.06
C LEU A 228 7.14 -11.35 -4.07
N ILE A 229 7.63 -10.53 -3.13
CA ILE A 229 8.58 -10.96 -2.10
C ILE A 229 7.96 -12.06 -1.24
N LEU A 230 6.71 -11.87 -0.80
CA LEU A 230 6.02 -12.86 0.01
C LEU A 230 5.85 -14.19 -0.75
N ASN A 231 5.51 -14.16 -2.03
CA ASN A 231 5.38 -15.38 -2.82
C ASN A 231 6.72 -16.14 -2.93
N ALA A 232 7.84 -15.43 -3.12
CA ALA A 232 9.18 -16.04 -3.09
C ALA A 232 9.53 -16.65 -1.72
N LEU A 233 9.06 -16.05 -0.62
CA LEU A 233 9.28 -16.58 0.73
C LEU A 233 8.42 -17.81 1.02
N VAL A 234 7.20 -17.88 0.47
CA VAL A 234 6.31 -19.04 0.63
C VAL A 234 6.78 -20.23 -0.22
N ARG A 235 7.39 -19.97 -1.38
CA ARG A 235 7.98 -21.01 -2.25
C ARG A 235 9.37 -21.49 -1.81
N ALA A 236 9.89 -20.96 -0.70
CA ALA A 236 11.18 -21.31 -0.10
C ALA A 236 11.18 -22.71 0.49
#